data_AF-E2CR42-F1
#
_entry.id   AF-E2CR42-F1
#
_cell.length_a   1.000
_cell.length_b   1.000
_cell.length_c   1.000
_cell.angle_alpha   90.00
_cell.angle_beta   90.00
_cell.angle_gamma   90.00
#
_symmetry.space_group_name_H-M   'P 1'
#
loop_
_entity.id
_entity.type
_entity.pdbx_description
1 polymer ?
#
loop_
_entity_poly.entity_id
_entity_poly.type
_entity_poly.pdbx_seq_one_letter_code
_entity_poly.pdbx_strand_id
1 'polypeptide(L)'
;MFEPVHYFAPSERNIALGYRICQAVTAETLIEEISEKEGLSRRRVLQLVDHGLLAPDLVCKVLEGHQPVGLTSEWLQRHALPLDWQEKRRVIGLL
;
A
#
# COMPACT_ATOMS: atom_id res chain seq x y z
N MET A 1 -32.06 9.30 -9.35
CA MET A 1 -30.70 9.70 -9.77
C MET A 1 -29.75 8.91 -8.88
N PHE A 2 -29.07 7.91 -9.43
CA PHE A 2 -28.22 6.98 -8.66
C PHE A 2 -26.92 7.70 -8.30
N GLU A 3 -26.62 7.81 -6.99
CA GLU A 3 -25.30 8.19 -6.49
C GLU A 3 -24.25 7.17 -6.98
N PRO A 4 -23.08 7.61 -7.47
CA PRO A 4 -22.06 6.67 -7.92
C PRO A 4 -21.51 5.95 -6.68
N VAL A 5 -21.66 4.63 -6.66
CA VAL A 5 -20.91 3.76 -5.75
C VAL A 5 -19.43 4.11 -5.87
N HIS A 6 -18.80 4.55 -4.77
CA HIS A 6 -17.38 4.86 -4.72
C HIS A 6 -16.58 3.69 -5.32
N TYR A 7 -16.08 3.86 -6.55
CA TYR A 7 -15.18 2.91 -7.17
C TYR A 7 -13.83 3.08 -6.49
N PHE A 8 -13.46 2.14 -5.61
CA PHE A 8 -12.14 2.12 -4.99
C PHE A 8 -11.07 2.15 -6.09
N ALA A 9 -10.20 3.16 -6.06
CA ALA A 9 -9.10 3.26 -6.99
C ALA A 9 -8.18 2.02 -6.80
N PRO A 10 -7.59 1.46 -7.88
CA PRO A 10 -6.67 0.33 -7.77
C PRO A 10 -5.52 0.56 -6.79
N SER A 11 -5.11 1.82 -6.59
CA SER A 11 -4.15 2.27 -5.57
C SER A 11 -4.60 1.97 -4.15
N GLU A 12 -5.83 2.29 -3.79
CA GLU A 12 -6.36 2.12 -2.44
C GLU A 12 -6.38 0.65 -2.06
N ARG A 13 -6.87 -0.22 -2.96
CA ARG A 13 -6.87 -1.67 -2.75
C ARG A 13 -5.45 -2.22 -2.59
N ASN A 14 -4.50 -1.78 -3.42
CA ASN A 14 -3.12 -2.25 -3.36
C ASN A 14 -2.40 -1.79 -2.09
N ILE A 15 -2.65 -0.55 -1.64
CA ILE A 15 -2.11 0.00 -0.40
C ILE A 15 -2.67 -0.75 0.81
N ALA A 16 -3.98 -0.97 0.86
CA ALA A 16 -4.64 -1.72 1.93
C ALA A 16 -4.10 -3.16 2.04
N LEU A 17 -4.00 -3.83 0.89
CA LEU A 17 -3.48 -5.19 0.80
C LEU A 17 -2.00 -5.27 1.21
N GLY A 18 -1.18 -4.33 0.73
CA GLY A 18 0.22 -4.23 1.12
C GLY A 18 0.40 -4.02 2.61
N TYR A 19 -0.36 -3.09 3.21
CA TYR A 19 -0.29 -2.82 4.64
C TYR A 19 -0.64 -4.04 5.49
N ARG A 20 -1.70 -4.78 5.11
CA ARG A 20 -2.09 -6.01 5.79
C ARG A 20 -1.01 -7.10 5.70
N ILE A 21 -0.36 -7.24 4.55
CA ILE A 21 0.77 -8.15 4.39
C ILE A 21 1.92 -7.71 5.30
N CYS A 22 2.28 -6.43 5.34
CA CYS A 22 3.33 -5.90 6.21
C CYS A 22 3.06 -6.17 7.70
N GLN A 23 1.80 -6.09 8.15
CA GLN A 23 1.43 -6.46 9.53
C GLN A 23 1.54 -7.97 9.81
N ALA A 24 1.36 -8.81 8.79
CA ALA A 24 1.41 -10.26 8.91
C ALA A 24 2.85 -10.80 8.87
N VAL A 25 3.82 -10.06 8.33
CA VAL A 25 5.23 -10.47 8.27
C VAL A 25 5.87 -10.33 9.66
N THR A 26 6.13 -11.46 10.30
CA THR A 26 7.05 -11.56 11.46
C THR A 26 8.37 -12.21 11.04
N ALA A 27 9.38 -12.22 11.91
CA ALA A 27 10.65 -12.90 11.64
C ALA A 27 10.49 -14.42 11.35
N GLU A 28 9.36 -15.00 11.76
CA GLU A 28 9.04 -16.42 11.59
C GLU A 28 8.08 -16.67 10.41
N THR A 29 7.57 -15.61 9.76
CA THR A 29 6.59 -15.75 8.67
C THR A 29 7.30 -15.93 7.33
N LEU A 30 7.01 -17.04 6.64
CA LEU A 30 7.55 -17.28 5.29
C LEU A 30 6.68 -16.58 4.24
N ILE A 31 7.31 -16.01 3.21
CA ILE A 31 6.60 -15.33 2.11
C ILE A 31 5.70 -16.32 1.36
N GLU A 32 6.09 -17.59 1.35
CA GLU A 32 5.37 -18.71 0.77
C GLU A 32 4.02 -18.94 1.48
N GLU A 33 3.97 -18.86 2.81
CA GLU A 33 2.71 -18.98 3.59
C GLU A 33 1.74 -17.82 3.28
N ILE A 34 2.27 -16.61 3.15
CA ILE A 34 1.47 -15.43 2.74
C ILE A 34 0.96 -15.60 1.31
N SER A 35 1.80 -16.12 0.41
CA SER A 35 1.44 -16.36 -0.99
C SER A 35 0.27 -17.33 -1.10
N GLU A 36 0.31 -18.44 -0.35
CA GLU A 36 -0.77 -19.43 -0.30
C GLU A 36 -2.05 -18.86 0.31
N LYS A 37 -1.96 -18.17 1.45
CA LYS A 37 -3.11 -17.58 2.14
C LYS A 37 -3.85 -16.54 1.31
N GLU A 38 -3.10 -15.73 0.57
CA GLU A 38 -3.66 -14.62 -0.22
C GLU A 38 -3.95 -15.00 -1.68
N GLY A 39 -3.56 -16.20 -2.12
CA GLY A 39 -3.67 -16.63 -3.52
C GLY A 39 -2.82 -15.79 -4.47
N LEU A 40 -1.68 -15.29 -4.00
CA LEU A 40 -0.79 -14.37 -4.74
C LEU A 40 0.53 -15.05 -5.05
N SER A 41 1.15 -14.70 -6.17
CA SER A 41 2.52 -15.14 -6.44
C SER A 41 3.50 -14.47 -5.46
N ARG A 42 4.60 -15.15 -5.13
CA ARG A 42 5.70 -14.60 -4.31
C ARG A 42 6.16 -13.22 -4.79
N ARG A 43 6.30 -13.06 -6.11
CA ARG A 43 6.63 -11.77 -6.75
C ARG A 43 5.58 -10.70 -6.44
N ARG A 44 4.29 -11.05 -6.48
CA ARG A 44 3.20 -10.11 -6.20
C ARG A 44 3.14 -9.75 -4.71
N VAL A 45 3.40 -10.69 -3.81
CA VAL A 45 3.50 -10.44 -2.37
C VAL A 45 4.62 -9.44 -2.08
N LEU A 46 5.83 -9.68 -2.60
CA LEU A 46 6.96 -8.75 -2.44
C LEU A 46 6.67 -7.36 -3.00
N GLN A 47 6.08 -7.29 -4.20
CA GLN A 47 5.64 -6.01 -4.75
C GLN A 47 4.65 -5.30 -3.83
N LEU A 48 3.69 -6.00 -3.23
CA LEU A 48 2.69 -5.39 -2.35
C LEU A 48 3.29 -4.95 -1.02
N VAL A 49 4.28 -5.65 -0.48
CA VAL A 49 5.04 -5.21 0.70
C VAL A 49 5.68 -3.85 0.43
N ASP A 50 6.31 -3.67 -0.73
CA ASP A 50 6.90 -2.37 -1.12
C ASP A 50 5.84 -1.24 -1.18
N HIS A 51 4.60 -1.55 -1.56
CA HIS A 51 3.49 -0.58 -1.55
C HIS A 51 2.89 -0.36 -0.15
N GLY A 52 2.95 -1.37 0.72
CA GLY A 52 2.40 -1.37 2.07
C GLY A 52 3.26 -0.66 3.09
N LEU A 53 4.52 -0.39 2.77
CA LEU A 53 5.45 0.37 3.62
C LEU A 53 5.19 1.89 3.56
N LEU A 54 3.96 2.34 3.34
CA LEU A 54 3.62 3.74 3.60
C LEU A 54 3.65 4.03 5.11
N ALA A 55 3.84 5.30 5.48
CA ALA A 55 3.70 5.67 6.89
C ALA A 55 2.28 5.31 7.37
N PRO A 56 2.08 4.86 8.63
CA PRO A 56 0.76 4.38 9.08
C PRO A 56 -0.37 5.42 8.92
N ASP A 57 -0.08 6.69 9.21
CA ASP A 57 -1.00 7.82 9.02
C ASP A 57 -1.40 8.03 7.55
N LEU A 58 -0.49 7.71 6.64
CA LEU A 58 -0.67 7.77 5.20
C LEU A 58 -1.62 6.69 4.70
N VAL A 59 -1.45 5.47 5.22
CA VAL A 59 -2.39 4.37 4.95
C VAL A 59 -3.78 4.74 5.45
N CYS A 60 -3.91 5.27 6.67
CA CYS A 60 -5.20 5.73 7.19
C CYS A 60 -5.85 6.77 6.29
N LYS A 61 -5.12 7.82 5.87
CA LYS A 61 -5.65 8.85 4.96
C LYS A 61 -6.15 8.27 3.65
N VAL A 62 -5.39 7.36 3.03
CA VAL A 62 -5.80 6.68 1.79
C VAL A 62 -7.06 5.84 2.02
N LEU A 63 -7.13 5.09 3.12
CA LEU A 63 -8.29 4.26 3.47
C LEU A 63 -9.54 5.10 3.80
N GLU A 64 -9.36 6.33 4.29
CA GLU A 64 -10.42 7.30 4.55
C GLU A 64 -10.86 8.06 3.29
N GLY A 65 -10.30 7.76 2.11
CA GLY A 65 -10.62 8.42 0.84
C GLY A 65 -9.84 9.72 0.59
N HIS A 66 -8.88 10.06 1.45
CA HIS A 66 -8.00 11.22 1.32
C HIS A 66 -6.70 10.86 0.60
N GLN A 67 -6.81 10.21 -0.56
CA GLN A 67 -5.65 9.85 -1.36
C GLN A 67 -4.96 11.13 -1.90
N PRO A 68 -3.65 11.33 -1.62
CA PRO A 68 -2.91 12.47 -2.18
C PRO A 68 -2.96 12.48 -3.70
N VAL A 69 -3.17 13.65 -4.29
CA VAL A 69 -3.24 13.82 -5.75
C VAL A 69 -1.91 13.38 -6.36
N GLY A 70 -1.97 12.39 -7.26
CA GLY A 70 -0.79 11.81 -7.93
C GLY A 70 -0.22 10.54 -7.29
N LEU A 71 -0.69 10.12 -6.11
CA LEU A 71 -0.24 8.88 -5.46
C LEU A 71 -0.92 7.65 -6.08
N THR A 72 -0.48 7.19 -7.25
CA THR A 72 -1.05 5.99 -7.91
C THR A 72 -0.23 4.73 -7.62
N SER A 73 -0.78 3.53 -7.87
CA SER A 73 0.02 2.28 -7.82
C SER A 73 1.20 2.33 -8.80
N GLU A 74 1.01 2.95 -9.95
CA GLU A 74 2.07 3.11 -10.95
C GLU A 74 3.18 4.04 -10.45
N TRP A 75 2.81 5.12 -9.76
CA TRP A 75 3.78 6.00 -9.11
C TRP A 75 4.56 5.25 -8.02
N LEU A 76 3.89 4.49 -7.16
CA LEU A 76 4.52 3.66 -6.12
C LEU A 76 5.48 2.61 -6.69
N GLN A 77 5.22 2.07 -7.88
CA GLN A 77 6.11 1.11 -8.54
C GLN A 77 7.37 1.75 -9.13
N ARG A 78 7.30 3.03 -9.50
CA ARG A 78 8.41 3.73 -10.18
C ARG A 78 9.31 4.51 -9.22
N HIS A 79 8.86 4.74 -8.00
CA HIS A 79 9.58 5.55 -7.02
C HIS A 79 9.96 4.70 -5.82
N ALA A 80 11.26 4.54 -5.59
CA ALA A 80 11.76 3.95 -4.36
C ALA A 80 11.42 4.88 -3.20
N LEU A 81 10.61 4.39 -2.25
CA LEU A 81 10.26 5.17 -1.07
C LEU A 81 11.45 5.19 -0.09
N PRO A 82 11.80 6.36 0.47
CA PRO A 82 12.78 6.47 1.55
C PRO A 82 12.40 5.54 2.71
N LEU A 83 13.32 4.98 3.48
CA LEU A 83 12.93 4.17 4.66
C LEU A 83 12.35 5.03 5.80
N ASP A 84 12.83 6.27 5.93
CA ASP A 84 12.39 7.23 6.93
C ASP A 84 10.96 7.74 6.67
N TRP A 85 10.13 7.75 7.72
CA TRP A 85 8.72 8.14 7.59
C TRP A 85 8.52 9.64 7.35
N GLN A 86 9.35 10.52 7.88
CA GLN A 86 9.23 11.95 7.59
C GLN A 86 9.61 12.24 6.14
N GLU A 87 10.65 11.58 5.62
CA GLU A 87 11.05 11.70 4.23
C GLU A 87 9.95 11.15 3.30
N LYS A 88 9.31 10.03 3.64
CA LYS A 88 8.13 9.53 2.91
C LYS A 88 7.01 10.58 2.84
N ARG A 89 6.68 11.24 3.95
CA ARG A 89 5.65 12.30 3.98
C ARG A 89 6.02 13.48 3.08
N ARG A 90 7.30 13.86 3.03
CA ARG A 90 7.78 14.92 2.12
C ARG A 90 7.60 14.54 0.66
N VAL A 91 8.03 13.35 0.25
CA VAL A 91 7.94 12.90 -1.14
C VAL A 91 6.49 12.77 -1.61
N ILE A 92 5.58 12.35 -0.72
CA ILE A 92 4.16 12.15 -1.03
C ILE A 92 3.35 13.46 -0.85
N GLY A 93 3.95 14.52 -0.29
CA GLY A 93 3.32 15.84 -0.17
C GLY A 93 2.33 15.97 1.00
N LEU A 94 2.58 15.32 2.14
CA LEU A 94 1.72 15.38 3.33
C LEU A 94 2.25 16.26 4.46
N LEU A 95 2.97 17.33 4.14
CA LEU A 95 3.35 18.37 5.10
C LEU A 95 2.57 19.65 4.86
#